data_AF-W1NSN1-F1
#
_entry.id   AF-W1NSN1-F1
#
_cell.length_a   1.000
_cell.length_b   1.000
_cell.length_c   1.000
_cell.angle_alpha   90.00
_cell.angle_beta   90.00
_cell.angle_gamma   90.00
#
_symmetry.space_group_name_H-M   'P 1'
#
loop_
_entity.id
_entity.type
_entity.pdbx_description
1 polymer ?
#
loop_
_entity_poly.entity_id
_entity_poly.type
_entity_poly.pdbx_seq_one_letter_code
_entity_poly.pdbx_strand_id
1 'polypeptide(L)' 'MGLILPFNKKKAQCPKQGLVYIAAQFNDKATKAKIDTCGKHKFVPKGEANRLSLQFINETRWVKAVNLEV' A
#
# COMPACT_ATOMS: atom_id res chain seq x y z
N MET A 1 3.88 9.49 -38.76
CA MET A 1 4.19 8.10 -38.36
C MET A 1 4.82 8.15 -36.98
N GLY A 2 4.15 7.62 -35.96
CA GLY A 2 4.63 7.66 -34.57
C GLY A 2 5.16 6.29 -34.15
N LEU A 3 6.41 6.24 -33.69
CA LEU A 3 7.06 5.04 -33.17
C LEU A 3 6.53 4.73 -31.77
N ILE A 4 5.71 3.70 -31.63
CA ILE A 4 5.30 3.18 -30.32
C ILE A 4 6.39 2.20 -29.86
N LEU A 5 7.17 2.59 -28.85
CA LEU A 5 8.11 1.67 -28.20
C LEU A 5 7.33 0.60 -27.42
N PRO A 6 7.67 -0.69 -27.54
CA PRO A 6 7.02 -1.73 -26.77
C PRO A 6 7.31 -1.56 -25.28
N PHE A 7 6.25 -1.42 -24.48
CA PHE A 7 6.33 -1.42 -23.02
C PHE A 7 6.78 -2.80 -22.53
N ASN A 8 8.09 -2.94 -22.29
CA ASN A 8 8.68 -4.19 -21.85
C ASN A 8 8.29 -4.48 -20.39
N LYS A 9 7.30 -5.35 -20.18
CA LYS A 9 6.86 -5.85 -18.88
C LYS A 9 7.87 -6.85 -18.29
N LYS A 10 9.09 -6.43 -17.99
CA LYS A 10 9.90 -7.20 -17.01
C LYS A 10 9.25 -6.99 -15.65
N LYS A 11 8.37 -7.92 -15.25
CA LYS A 11 7.85 -7.97 -13.88
C LYS A 11 9.05 -8.10 -12.94
N ALA A 12 9.23 -7.12 -12.06
CA ALA A 12 10.17 -7.26 -10.95
C ALA A 12 9.77 -8.53 -10.18
N GLN A 13 10.64 -9.54 -10.23
CA GLN A 13 10.42 -10.79 -9.53
C GLN A 13 10.88 -10.57 -8.09
N CYS A 14 9.94 -10.32 -7.19
CA CYS A 14 10.25 -10.24 -5.78
C CYS A 14 10.72 -11.63 -5.33
N PRO A 15 11.88 -11.73 -4.67
CA PRO A 15 12.30 -12.97 -4.03
C PRO A 15 11.16 -13.45 -3.14
N LYS A 16 10.74 -14.71 -3.24
CA LYS A 16 9.81 -15.35 -2.29
C LYS A 16 10.54 -15.61 -0.96
N GLN A 17 11.19 -14.60 -0.40
CA GLN A 17 11.64 -14.65 0.99
C GLN A 17 10.40 -14.56 1.88
N GLY A 18 10.45 -15.23 3.04
CA GLY A 18 9.31 -15.36 3.94
C GLY A 18 8.61 -14.02 4.19
N LEU A 19 7.28 -14.05 4.29
CA LEU A 19 6.49 -12.85 4.57
C LEU A 19 6.91 -12.29 5.94
N VAL A 20 7.51 -11.10 5.96
CA VAL A 20 7.86 -10.41 7.20
C VAL A 20 6.72 -9.49 7.60
N TYR A 21 6.34 -9.57 8.87
CA TYR A 21 5.33 -8.69 9.49
C TYR A 21 5.95 -7.91 10.62
N ILE A 22 5.57 -6.65 10.76
CA ILE A 22 5.95 -5.79 11.88
C ILE A 22 4.71 -5.33 12.64
N ALA A 23 4.85 -5.16 13.95
CA ALA A 23 3.85 -4.48 14.75
C ALA A 23 3.89 -2.98 14.42
N ALA A 24 2.71 -2.38 14.29
CA ALA A 24 2.53 -0.94 14.11
C ALA A 24 1.34 -0.47 14.94
N GLN A 25 1.25 0.83 15.19
CA GLN A 25 0.13 1.44 15.90
C GLN A 25 -0.34 2.67 15.12
N PHE A 26 -1.65 2.79 14.94
CA PHE A 26 -2.31 3.96 14.35
C PHE A 26 -3.50 4.35 15.21
N ASN A 27 -3.62 5.64 15.55
CA ASN A 27 -4.71 6.15 16.39
C ASN A 27 -4.92 5.27 17.64
N ASP A 28 -3.83 4.98 18.35
CA ASP A 28 -3.73 4.11 19.54
C ASP A 28 -4.12 2.63 19.34
N LYS A 29 -4.44 2.22 18.11
CA LYS A 29 -4.83 0.85 17.78
C LYS A 29 -3.67 0.10 17.16
N ALA A 30 -3.33 -1.05 17.74
CA ALA A 30 -2.30 -1.94 17.21
C ALA A 30 -2.75 -2.62 15.91
N THR A 31 -1.81 -2.83 14.99
CA THR A 31 -1.96 -3.58 13.74
C THR A 31 -0.66 -4.30 13.36
N LYS A 32 -0.73 -5.20 12.38
CA LYS A 32 0.43 -5.85 11.77
C LYS A 32 0.55 -5.39 10.33
N ALA A 33 1.68 -4.80 9.97
CA ALA A 33 1.99 -4.41 8.60
C ALA A 33 2.92 -5.45 7.95
N LYS A 34 2.58 -5.88 6.74
CA LYS A 34 3.47 -6.70 5.93
C LYS A 34 4.56 -5.82 5.34
N ILE A 35 5.82 -6.22 5.48
CA ILE A 35 6.94 -5.55 4.79
C ILE A 35 6.92 -6.03 3.33
N ASP A 36 6.49 -5.15 2.43
CA ASP A 36 6.55 -5.34 0.99
C ASP A 36 7.63 -4.42 0.42
N THR A 37 8.86 -4.92 0.32
CA THR A 37 10.02 -4.14 -0.16
C THR A 37 9.93 -3.79 -1.65
N CYS A 38 9.11 -4.52 -2.41
CA CYS A 38 8.85 -4.26 -3.82
C CYS A 38 7.68 -3.29 -4.06
N GLY A 39 6.84 -3.07 -3.05
CA GLY A 39 5.67 -2.22 -3.14
C GLY A 39 6.05 -0.76 -3.30
N LYS A 40 5.67 -0.14 -4.43
CA LYS A 40 5.84 1.31 -4.63
C LYS A 40 4.92 2.15 -3.73
N HIS A 41 3.84 1.55 -3.24
CA HIS A 41 2.84 2.20 -2.41
C HIS A 41 2.51 1.32 -1.20
N LYS A 42 2.11 1.96 -0.10
CA LYS A 42 1.63 1.29 1.10
C LYS A 42 0.11 1.11 0.97
N PHE A 43 -0.37 -0.12 1.11
CA PHE A 43 -1.79 -0.43 1.00
C PHE A 43 -2.36 -0.78 2.38
N VAL A 44 -3.56 -0.29 2.66
CA VAL A 44 -4.35 -0.67 3.83
C VAL A 44 -5.73 -1.13 3.33
N PRO A 45 -6.19 -2.34 3.68
CA PRO A 45 -7.52 -2.78 3.28
C PRO A 45 -8.59 -1.93 3.96
N LYS A 46 -9.70 -1.64 3.27
CA LYS A 46 -10.75 -0.73 3.76
C LYS A 46 -11.26 -1.06 5.16
N GLY A 47 -11.48 -2.35 5.46
CA GLY A 47 -11.92 -2.79 6.78
C GLY A 47 -10.91 -2.45 7.89
N GLU A 48 -9.62 -2.55 7.59
CA GLU A 48 -8.55 -2.19 8.51
C GLU A 48 -8.40 -0.68 8.63
N ALA A 49 -8.53 0.07 7.54
CA ALA A 49 -8.57 1.52 7.58
C ALA A 49 -9.72 2.04 8.46
N ASN A 50 -10.92 1.45 8.34
CA ASN A 50 -12.05 1.75 9.21
C ASN A 50 -11.76 1.39 10.68
N ARG A 51 -11.21 0.20 10.94
CA ARG A 51 -10.85 -0.24 12.30
C ARG A 51 -9.86 0.72 12.94
N LEU A 52 -8.87 1.19 12.17
CA LEU A 52 -7.83 2.12 12.60
C LEU A 52 -8.31 3.58 12.61
N SER A 53 -9.56 3.87 12.29
CA SER A 53 -10.09 5.24 12.18
C SER A 53 -9.29 6.13 11.21
N LEU A 54 -8.74 5.54 10.15
CA LEU A 54 -8.02 6.30 9.13
C LEU A 54 -9.02 7.04 8.25
N GLN A 55 -8.76 8.33 8.01
CA GLN A 55 -9.49 9.09 7.01
C GLN A 55 -8.98 8.71 5.62
N PHE A 56 -9.91 8.55 4.68
CA PHE A 56 -9.55 8.27 3.31
C PHE A 56 -10.58 8.76 2.31
N ILE A 57 -10.09 9.19 1.16
CA ILE A 57 -10.91 9.68 0.04
C ILE A 57 -11.25 8.47 -0.84
N ASN A 58 -12.53 8.26 -1.15
CA ASN A 58 -12.98 7.25 -2.11
C ASN A 58 -12.65 7.73 -3.53
N GLU A 59 -11.39 7.61 -3.96
CA GLU A 59 -11.08 7.60 -5.38
C GLU A 59 -11.37 6.20 -5.95
N THR A 60 -11.99 6.16 -7.12
CA THR A 60 -12.78 5.05 -7.68
C THR A 60 -12.03 3.70 -7.85
N ARG A 61 -10.75 3.59 -7.48
CA ARG A 61 -9.94 2.36 -7.52
C ARG A 61 -8.93 2.16 -6.39
N TRP A 62 -8.67 3.16 -5.54
CA TRP A 62 -7.73 3.05 -4.42
C TRP A 62 -7.95 4.13 -3.37
N VAL A 63 -7.55 3.78 -2.15
CA VAL A 63 -7.80 4.54 -0.95
C VAL A 63 -6.46 5.10 -0.48
N LYS A 64 -6.22 6.40 -0.67
CA LYS A 64 -5.01 7.08 -0.16
C LYS A 64 -5.30 7.53 1.27
N ALA A 65 -4.60 6.95 2.25
CA ALA A 65 -4.55 7.51 3.59
C ALA A 65 -3.75 8.81 3.54
N VAL A 66 -4.38 9.91 3.91
CA VAL A 66 -3.72 11.21 4.04
C VAL A 66 -3.43 11.44 5.52
N ASN A 67 -2.19 11.76 5.87
CA ASN A 67 -1.87 12.27 7.20
C ASN A 67 -2.40 13.71 7.25
N LEU A 68 -3.24 14.02 8.25
CA LEU A 68 -3.60 15.39 8.57
C LEU A 68 -2.46 15.97 9.40
N GLU A 69 -1.69 16.88 8.84
CA GLU A 69 -0.82 17.75 9.64
C GLU A 69 -1.72 18.79 10.32
N VAL A 70 -1.58 18.92 11.63
CA VAL A 70 -2.23 19.95 12.46
C VAL A 70 -1.26 21.10 12.65
#